data_AF-A0A2W4HQE6-F1
#
_entry.id   AF-A0A2W4HQE6-F1
#
_cell.length_a   1.000
_cell.length_b   1.000
_cell.length_c   1.000
_cell.angle_alpha   90.00
_cell.angle_beta   90.00
_cell.angle_gamma   90.00
#
_symmetry.space_group_name_H-M   'P 1'
#
loop_
_entity.id
_entity.type
_entity.pdbx_description
1 polymer ?
#
loop_
_entity_poly.entity_id
_entity_poly.type
_entity_poly.pdbx_seq_one_letter_code
_entity_poly.pdbx_strand_id
1 'polypeptide(L)'
;MQTTQELTAAALCLLIGLPALAESTTAVFGDTGVEKRSPTFFKTIQEIAAEQDKNPSKNWFPTGPRKFKSGYGKVANNVKAAFSIDLQNWAFEKGERLDNLTATYIPYKKREEYAMWWWLMHDKNYKSAAPWDKDQWKYEAIIDGTELVWKAGNRATGGYSAAMTIGHSGLMAQLIKTEGK
;
A
#
# COMPACT_ATOMS: atom_id res chain seq x y z
N MET A 1 -9.30 24.59 70.27
CA MET A 1 -9.44 26.00 69.85
C MET A 1 -8.11 26.47 69.27
N GLN A 2 -8.17 27.19 68.14
CA GLN A 2 -7.10 27.57 67.20
C GLN A 2 -5.95 28.37 67.82
N THR A 3 -4.71 28.34 67.29
CA THR A 3 -4.20 29.25 66.22
C THR A 3 -2.78 28.81 65.78
N THR A 4 -2.54 28.40 64.53
CA THR A 4 -1.89 29.10 63.37
C THR A 4 -0.42 29.55 63.52
N GLN A 5 0.48 28.92 62.74
CA GLN A 5 1.62 29.51 62.00
C GLN A 5 2.12 28.45 60.97
N GLU A 6 1.64 28.52 59.74
CA GLU A 6 2.38 28.95 58.53
C GLU A 6 3.70 28.21 58.26
N LEU A 7 3.60 27.14 57.44
CA LEU A 7 4.71 26.54 56.70
C LEU A 7 4.64 27.05 55.26
N THR A 8 5.47 28.03 54.93
CA THR A 8 5.76 28.43 53.56
C THR A 8 7.09 27.83 53.14
N ALA A 9 7.05 26.83 52.26
CA ALA A 9 8.18 26.48 51.41
C ALA A 9 7.62 25.96 50.07
N ALA A 10 7.69 26.83 49.08
CA ALA A 10 7.28 26.60 47.71
C ALA A 10 8.12 25.48 47.07
N ALA A 11 7.44 24.49 46.50
CA ALA A 11 8.01 23.64 45.46
C ALA A 11 7.07 23.70 44.25
N LEU A 12 7.39 24.64 43.37
CA LEU A 12 6.76 24.90 42.08
C LEU A 12 7.10 23.75 41.12
N CYS A 13 6.36 22.65 41.15
CA CYS A 13 6.38 21.66 40.08
C CYS A 13 5.40 22.10 38.99
N LEU A 14 5.93 22.88 38.04
CA LEU A 14 5.37 23.10 36.71
C LEU A 14 5.26 21.75 35.98
N LEU A 15 4.16 21.03 36.21
CA LEU A 15 3.70 20.01 35.27
C LEU A 15 3.04 20.74 34.11
N ILE A 16 3.90 21.09 33.14
CA ILE A 16 3.52 21.55 31.83
C ILE A 16 2.52 20.54 31.27
N GLY A 17 1.30 21.02 31.02
CA GLY A 17 0.28 20.25 30.35
C GLY A 17 0.85 19.72 29.03
N LEU A 18 0.84 18.40 28.87
CA LEU A 18 0.99 17.81 27.55
C LEU A 18 -0.13 18.38 26.69
N PRO A 19 0.15 19.13 25.60
CA PRO A 19 -0.83 19.18 24.54
C PRO A 19 -0.92 17.75 24.02
N ALA A 20 -2.09 17.14 24.19
CA ALA A 20 -2.48 15.99 23.40
C ALA A 20 -2.25 16.39 21.93
N LEU A 21 -1.16 15.88 21.35
CA LEU A 21 -0.95 15.87 19.91
C LEU A 21 -2.06 15.00 19.34
N ALA A 22 -3.21 15.63 19.09
CA ALA A 22 -4.11 15.19 18.07
C ALA A 22 -3.34 15.34 16.75
N GLU A 23 -2.59 14.29 16.38
CA GLU A 23 -2.11 14.13 15.02
C GLU A 23 -3.34 14.09 14.13
N SER A 24 -3.67 15.25 13.58
CA SER A 24 -4.64 15.43 12.52
C SER A 24 -4.26 14.50 11.37
N THR A 25 -4.90 13.33 11.30
CA THR A 25 -4.88 12.40 10.17
C THR A 25 -5.69 12.98 9.00
N THR A 26 -5.31 14.16 8.55
CA THR A 26 -5.73 14.66 7.24
C THR A 26 -4.62 14.32 6.28
N ALA A 27 -4.84 13.26 5.50
CA ALA A 27 -4.05 13.03 4.29
C ALA A 27 -4.24 14.25 3.38
N VAL A 28 -3.31 15.20 3.44
CA VAL A 28 -3.22 16.30 2.51
C VAL A 28 -2.60 15.72 1.24
N PHE A 29 -3.45 15.46 0.24
CA PHE A 29 -3.00 15.21 -1.13
C PHE A 29 -2.29 16.49 -1.62
N GLY A 30 -0.97 16.52 -1.49
CA GLY A 30 -0.15 17.64 -1.89
C GLY A 30 -0.10 17.79 -3.41
N ASP A 31 -0.18 19.04 -3.86
CA ASP A 31 -0.25 19.53 -5.25
C ASP A 31 0.99 19.22 -6.13
N THR A 32 1.86 18.29 -5.70
CA THR A 32 3.05 17.83 -6.46
C THR A 32 3.11 16.31 -6.62
N GLY A 33 2.12 15.58 -6.10
CA GLY A 33 1.89 14.20 -6.52
C GLY A 33 2.85 13.13 -5.99
N VAL A 34 3.99 13.50 -5.41
CA VAL A 34 4.87 12.52 -4.74
C VAL A 34 4.51 12.51 -3.26
N GLU A 35 3.50 11.71 -2.92
CA GLU A 35 3.24 11.36 -1.52
C GLU A 35 4.50 10.66 -0.98
N LYS A 36 5.31 11.34 -0.14
CA LYS A 36 6.27 10.66 0.72
C LYS A 36 5.45 9.81 1.70
N ARG A 37 5.10 8.60 1.26
CA ARG A 37 4.30 7.65 2.02
C ARG A 37 4.98 7.38 3.34
N SER A 38 4.28 7.70 4.43
CA SER A 38 4.82 7.62 5.78
C SER A 38 5.26 6.18 6.10
N PRO A 39 6.22 5.99 7.03
CA PRO A 39 6.55 4.64 7.55
C PRO A 39 5.30 3.86 8.00
N THR A 40 4.26 4.56 8.45
CA THR A 40 2.96 4.01 8.80
C THR A 40 2.28 3.33 7.60
N PHE A 41 2.32 3.92 6.41
CA PHE A 41 1.70 3.35 5.21
C PHE A 41 2.36 2.03 4.78
N PHE A 42 3.70 1.98 4.81
CA PHE A 42 4.46 0.75 4.54
C PHE A 42 4.11 -0.37 5.54
N LYS A 43 3.98 -0.03 6.82
CA LYS A 43 3.56 -0.98 7.86
C LYS A 43 2.13 -1.46 7.64
N THR A 44 1.21 -0.57 7.30
CA THR A 44 -0.18 -0.90 7.00
C THR A 44 -0.30 -1.91 5.85
N ILE A 45 0.49 -1.76 4.79
CA ILE A 45 0.50 -2.74 3.69
C ILE A 45 0.94 -4.12 4.17
N GLN A 46 1.98 -4.20 5.00
CA GLN A 46 2.44 -5.48 5.56
C GLN A 46 1.37 -6.15 6.42
N GLU A 47 0.70 -5.38 7.27
CA GLU A 47 -0.38 -5.86 8.13
C GLU A 47 -1.53 -6.42 7.29
N ILE A 48 -1.95 -5.70 6.25
CA ILE A 48 -2.98 -6.17 5.32
C ILE A 48 -2.53 -7.45 4.61
N ALA A 49 -1.29 -7.52 4.10
CA ALA A 49 -0.78 -8.73 3.47
C ALA A 49 -0.84 -9.93 4.43
N ALA A 50 -0.44 -9.74 5.70
CA ALA A 50 -0.48 -10.79 6.72
C ALA A 50 -1.91 -11.20 7.10
N GLU A 51 -2.84 -10.25 7.18
CA GLU A 51 -4.27 -10.53 7.38
C GLU A 51 -4.83 -11.38 6.24
N GLN A 52 -4.47 -11.05 5.00
CA GLN A 52 -4.94 -11.74 3.80
C GLN A 52 -4.28 -13.10 3.59
N ASP A 53 -3.06 -13.32 4.08
CA ASP A 53 -2.44 -14.65 4.11
C ASP A 53 -3.22 -15.59 5.06
N LYS A 54 -3.77 -15.06 6.16
CA LYS A 54 -4.56 -15.83 7.14
C LYS A 54 -5.99 -16.07 6.66
N ASN A 55 -6.66 -15.01 6.21
CA ASN A 55 -8.05 -15.02 5.79
C ASN A 55 -8.20 -14.31 4.44
N PRO A 56 -7.93 -15.00 3.32
CA PRO A 56 -7.99 -14.41 2.00
C PRO A 56 -9.39 -13.88 1.67
N SER A 57 -9.47 -12.60 1.28
CA SER A 57 -10.68 -12.04 0.66
C SER A 57 -11.06 -12.87 -0.55
N LYS A 58 -12.36 -13.12 -0.75
CA LYS A 58 -12.88 -13.88 -1.90
C LYS A 58 -12.64 -13.20 -3.24
N ASN A 59 -12.46 -11.88 -3.24
CA ASN A 59 -12.39 -11.03 -4.44
C ASN A 59 -11.04 -10.30 -4.52
N TRP A 60 -9.94 -10.98 -4.20
CA TRP A 60 -8.61 -10.39 -4.26
C TRP A 60 -8.02 -10.51 -5.67
N PHE A 61 -8.17 -11.70 -6.24
CA PHE A 61 -7.89 -11.98 -7.63
C PHE A 61 -9.21 -12.08 -8.40
N PRO A 62 -9.16 -11.96 -9.72
CA PRO A 62 -10.33 -12.11 -10.59
C PRO A 62 -10.85 -13.54 -10.55
N THR A 63 -9.90 -14.46 -10.44
CA THR A 63 -10.10 -15.90 -10.35
C THR A 63 -10.47 -16.34 -8.93
N GLY A 64 -10.65 -15.39 -8.00
CA GLY A 64 -11.14 -15.65 -6.65
C GLY A 64 -10.19 -15.21 -5.54
N PRO A 65 -10.00 -16.02 -4.49
CA PRO A 65 -9.28 -15.58 -3.30
C PRO A 65 -7.79 -15.36 -3.59
N ARG A 66 -7.11 -14.64 -2.69
CA ARG A 66 -5.65 -14.40 -2.72
C ARG A 66 -4.85 -15.71 -2.59
N LYS A 67 -4.81 -16.50 -3.67
CA LYS A 67 -4.10 -17.78 -3.77
C LYS A 67 -3.09 -17.69 -4.90
N PHE A 68 -1.83 -17.69 -4.52
CA PHE A 68 -0.70 -17.58 -5.44
C PHE A 68 -0.33 -18.95 -6.01
N LYS A 69 -0.05 -18.97 -7.31
CA LYS A 69 0.41 -20.15 -8.07
C LYS A 69 1.92 -20.11 -8.32
N SER A 70 2.54 -18.95 -8.15
CA SER A 70 3.97 -18.76 -8.33
C SER A 70 4.76 -18.76 -7.02
N GLY A 71 6.10 -18.71 -7.13
CA GLY A 71 6.98 -18.45 -6.00
C GLY A 71 6.69 -17.13 -5.24
N TYR A 72 5.95 -16.20 -5.85
CA TYR A 72 5.52 -14.94 -5.22
C TYR A 72 4.77 -15.16 -3.90
N GLY A 73 3.99 -16.25 -3.81
CA GLY A 73 3.24 -16.58 -2.60
C GLY A 73 4.12 -16.76 -1.36
N LYS A 74 5.39 -17.14 -1.54
CA LYS A 74 6.37 -17.36 -0.47
C LYS A 74 7.17 -16.09 -0.12
N VAL A 75 6.99 -15.01 -0.86
CA VAL A 75 7.69 -13.74 -0.62
C VAL A 75 7.24 -13.15 0.71
N ALA A 76 8.18 -12.62 1.47
CA ALA A 76 7.91 -11.98 2.74
C ALA A 76 7.07 -10.71 2.57
N ASN A 77 6.16 -10.44 3.51
CA ASN A 77 5.19 -9.35 3.39
C ASN A 77 5.82 -7.95 3.33
N ASN A 78 6.99 -7.75 3.94
CA ASN A 78 7.77 -6.52 3.80
C ASN A 78 8.27 -6.30 2.36
N VAL A 79 8.67 -7.37 1.66
CA VAL A 79 9.10 -7.29 0.25
C VAL A 79 7.89 -7.04 -0.66
N LYS A 80 6.76 -7.71 -0.40
CA LYS A 80 5.49 -7.41 -1.10
C LYS A 80 5.10 -5.94 -0.92
N ALA A 81 5.21 -5.40 0.30
CA ALA A 81 4.92 -4.00 0.59
C ALA A 81 5.85 -3.02 -0.16
N ALA A 82 7.15 -3.32 -0.19
CA ALA A 82 8.13 -2.52 -0.94
C ALA A 82 7.78 -2.47 -2.44
N PHE A 83 7.57 -3.64 -3.05
CA PHE A 83 7.15 -3.73 -4.44
C PHE A 83 5.87 -2.94 -4.73
N SER A 84 4.87 -3.06 -3.84
CA SER A 84 3.57 -2.41 -4.01
C SER A 84 3.69 -0.88 -4.03
N ILE A 85 4.50 -0.33 -3.12
CA ILE A 85 4.76 1.12 -3.07
C ILE A 85 5.56 1.56 -4.29
N ASP A 86 6.62 0.85 -4.63
CA ASP A 86 7.48 1.26 -5.75
C ASP A 86 6.74 1.17 -7.09
N LEU A 87 5.89 0.15 -7.29
CA LEU A 87 5.02 0.04 -8.46
C LEU A 87 4.05 1.23 -8.57
N GLN A 88 3.41 1.62 -7.46
CA GLN A 88 2.48 2.73 -7.45
C GLN A 88 3.19 4.08 -7.68
N ASN A 89 4.36 4.27 -7.08
CA ASN A 89 5.18 5.46 -7.28
C ASN A 89 5.64 5.57 -8.74
N TRP A 90 6.13 4.46 -9.30
CA TRP A 90 6.49 4.40 -10.72
C TRP A 90 5.29 4.73 -11.62
N ALA A 91 4.11 4.17 -11.36
CA ALA A 91 2.92 4.46 -12.14
C ALA A 91 2.53 5.95 -12.06
N PHE A 92 2.61 6.53 -10.86
CA PHE A 92 2.36 7.94 -10.64
C PHE A 92 3.35 8.84 -11.39
N GLU A 93 4.65 8.52 -11.34
CA GLU A 93 5.73 9.22 -12.05
C GLU A 93 5.58 9.13 -13.57
N LYS A 94 5.01 8.03 -14.07
CA LYS A 94 4.66 7.85 -15.49
C LYS A 94 3.37 8.55 -15.89
N GLY A 95 2.71 9.24 -14.97
CA GLY A 95 1.57 10.11 -15.25
C GLY A 95 0.21 9.45 -15.06
N GLU A 96 0.13 8.23 -14.54
CA GLU A 96 -1.16 7.59 -14.30
C GLU A 96 -1.94 8.26 -13.17
N ARG A 97 -3.25 8.43 -13.37
CA ARG A 97 -4.16 9.05 -12.41
C ARG A 97 -5.47 8.25 -12.34
N LEU A 98 -5.91 7.88 -11.14
CA LEU A 98 -7.11 7.05 -10.95
C LEU A 98 -8.41 7.77 -11.31
N ASP A 99 -8.46 9.09 -11.13
CA ASP A 99 -9.59 9.94 -11.50
C ASP A 99 -9.72 10.18 -13.01
N ASN A 100 -8.66 9.91 -13.78
CA ASN A 100 -8.65 9.97 -15.25
C ASN A 100 -7.95 8.75 -15.87
N LEU A 101 -8.32 7.56 -15.39
CA LEU A 101 -7.64 6.33 -15.81
C LEU A 101 -7.74 6.10 -17.33
N THR A 102 -8.87 6.44 -17.95
CA THR A 102 -9.08 6.24 -19.40
C THR A 102 -8.02 6.93 -20.26
N ALA A 103 -7.56 8.12 -19.86
CA ALA A 103 -6.56 8.89 -20.62
C ALA A 103 -5.12 8.63 -20.14
N THR A 104 -4.95 8.17 -18.90
CA THR A 104 -3.63 8.10 -18.24
C THR A 104 -3.18 6.67 -17.94
N TYR A 105 -3.95 5.68 -18.36
CA TYR A 105 -3.65 4.26 -18.11
C TYR A 105 -2.29 3.85 -18.67
N ILE A 106 -1.51 3.20 -17.81
CA ILE A 106 -0.25 2.57 -18.20
C ILE A 106 -0.53 1.12 -18.62
N PRO A 107 -0.20 0.76 -19.88
CA PRO A 107 -0.39 -0.60 -20.39
C PRO A 107 0.25 -1.67 -19.51
N TYR A 108 -0.43 -2.82 -19.39
CA TYR A 108 0.06 -3.97 -18.63
C TYR A 108 1.51 -4.34 -18.97
N LYS A 109 1.87 -4.40 -20.26
CA LYS A 109 3.23 -4.72 -20.70
C LYS A 109 4.29 -3.80 -20.08
N LYS A 110 3.99 -2.52 -19.86
CA LYS A 110 4.91 -1.59 -19.19
C LYS A 110 5.04 -1.87 -17.69
N ARG A 111 3.94 -2.26 -17.04
CA ARG A 111 3.96 -2.71 -15.63
C ARG A 111 4.74 -4.00 -15.48
N GLU A 112 4.59 -4.90 -16.45
CA GLU A 112 5.32 -6.16 -16.51
C GLU A 112 6.83 -5.94 -16.71
N GLU A 113 7.23 -5.06 -17.63
CA GLU A 113 8.63 -4.65 -17.82
C GLU A 113 9.23 -4.10 -16.51
N TYR A 114 8.48 -3.22 -15.82
CA TYR A 114 8.88 -2.70 -14.52
C TYR A 114 8.99 -3.80 -13.45
N ALA A 115 7.98 -4.66 -13.34
CA ALA A 115 7.95 -5.74 -12.36
C ALA A 115 9.10 -6.72 -12.59
N MET A 116 9.35 -7.10 -13.83
CA MET A 116 10.49 -7.94 -14.20
C MET A 116 11.80 -7.33 -13.70
N TRP A 117 12.05 -6.06 -14.02
CA TRP A 117 13.26 -5.36 -13.59
C TRP A 117 13.37 -5.31 -12.06
N TRP A 118 12.28 -4.94 -11.37
CA TRP A 118 12.28 -4.82 -9.91
C TRP A 118 12.59 -6.17 -9.26
N TRP A 119 11.91 -7.24 -9.66
CA TRP A 119 12.11 -8.57 -9.06
C TRP A 119 13.47 -9.19 -9.39
N LEU A 120 14.03 -8.95 -10.58
CA LEU A 120 15.40 -9.38 -10.91
C LEU A 120 16.45 -8.75 -9.99
N MET A 121 16.20 -7.54 -9.50
CA MET A 121 17.13 -6.78 -8.65
C MET A 121 16.95 -7.09 -7.16
N HIS A 122 15.74 -7.45 -6.73
CA HIS A 122 15.38 -7.50 -5.31
C HIS A 122 15.10 -8.91 -4.78
N ASP A 123 14.89 -9.93 -5.63
CA ASP A 123 14.61 -11.29 -5.17
C ASP A 123 15.42 -12.35 -5.93
N LYS A 124 16.27 -13.06 -5.19
CA LYS A 124 17.11 -14.14 -5.74
C LYS A 124 16.30 -15.34 -6.23
N ASN A 125 15.17 -15.64 -5.61
CA ASN A 125 14.32 -16.78 -5.97
C ASN A 125 13.63 -16.49 -7.29
N TYR A 126 13.11 -15.26 -7.46
CA TYR A 126 12.60 -14.79 -8.75
C TYR A 126 13.67 -14.91 -9.82
N LYS A 127 14.89 -14.42 -9.57
CA LYS A 127 15.99 -14.49 -10.54
C LYS A 127 16.28 -15.92 -11.00
N SER A 128 16.24 -16.89 -10.09
CA SER A 128 16.46 -18.32 -10.39
C SER A 128 15.22 -19.08 -10.88
N ALA A 129 14.02 -18.47 -10.81
CA ALA A 129 12.78 -19.14 -11.16
C ALA A 129 12.73 -19.51 -12.66
N ALA A 130 11.98 -20.57 -12.95
CA ALA A 130 11.69 -20.98 -14.32
C ALA A 130 10.89 -19.88 -15.06
N PRO A 131 10.97 -19.80 -16.40
CA PRO A 131 10.28 -18.76 -17.16
C PRO A 131 8.78 -18.65 -16.85
N TRP A 132 8.08 -19.78 -16.82
CA TRP A 132 6.64 -19.82 -16.50
C TRP A 132 6.32 -19.27 -15.11
N ASP A 133 7.18 -19.55 -14.12
CA ASP A 133 7.00 -19.09 -12.74
C ASP A 133 7.29 -17.58 -12.65
N LYS A 134 8.29 -17.07 -13.39
CA LYS A 134 8.55 -15.62 -13.49
C LYS A 134 7.39 -14.86 -14.11
N ASP A 135 6.76 -15.42 -15.14
CA ASP A 135 5.60 -14.80 -15.80
C ASP A 135 4.40 -14.74 -14.85
N GLN A 136 4.06 -15.87 -14.23
CA GLN A 136 3.00 -15.91 -13.22
C GLN A 136 3.29 -15.02 -12.01
N TRP A 137 4.55 -14.94 -11.57
CA TRP A 137 4.99 -14.10 -10.44
C TRP A 137 4.78 -12.62 -10.73
N LYS A 138 5.21 -12.12 -11.89
CA LYS A 138 5.00 -10.70 -12.26
C LYS A 138 3.51 -10.37 -12.25
N TYR A 139 2.70 -11.24 -12.85
CA TYR A 139 1.25 -11.07 -12.90
C TYR A 139 0.63 -10.98 -11.51
N GLU A 140 0.90 -11.98 -10.66
CA GLU A 140 0.37 -12.02 -9.29
C GLU A 140 0.86 -10.84 -8.47
N ALA A 141 2.13 -10.45 -8.61
CA ALA A 141 2.71 -9.32 -7.90
C ALA A 141 2.04 -8.00 -8.29
N ILE A 142 1.82 -7.74 -9.59
CA ILE A 142 1.19 -6.50 -10.07
C ILE A 142 -0.22 -6.34 -9.51
N ILE A 143 -1.02 -7.40 -9.56
CA ILE A 143 -2.40 -7.36 -9.06
C ILE A 143 -2.41 -7.24 -7.53
N ASP A 144 -1.63 -8.08 -6.85
CA ASP A 144 -1.55 -8.06 -5.40
C ASP A 144 -1.06 -6.71 -4.88
N GLY A 145 -0.01 -6.14 -5.49
CA GLY A 145 0.54 -4.86 -5.07
C GLY A 145 -0.41 -3.69 -5.28
N THR A 146 -1.19 -3.71 -6.37
CA THR A 146 -2.23 -2.71 -6.63
C THR A 146 -3.33 -2.80 -5.57
N GLU A 147 -3.83 -4.01 -5.27
CA GLU A 147 -4.88 -4.22 -4.26
C GLU A 147 -4.38 -3.91 -2.83
N LEU A 148 -3.11 -4.20 -2.52
CA LEU A 148 -2.49 -3.89 -1.23
C LEU A 148 -2.45 -2.38 -0.97
N VAL A 149 -2.01 -1.60 -1.95
CA VAL A 149 -1.99 -0.13 -1.85
C VAL A 149 -3.40 0.42 -1.73
N TRP A 150 -4.37 -0.14 -2.46
CA TRP A 150 -5.79 0.22 -2.36
C TRP A 150 -6.39 -0.13 -0.99
N LYS A 151 -6.07 -1.27 -0.41
CA LYS A 151 -6.58 -1.58 0.93
C LYS A 151 -5.92 -0.69 2.00
N ALA A 152 -4.64 -0.36 1.84
CA ALA A 152 -3.91 0.51 2.75
C ALA A 152 -4.40 1.96 2.69
N GLY A 153 -4.63 2.49 1.49
CA GLY A 153 -5.20 3.82 1.31
C GLY A 153 -6.59 3.93 1.97
N ASN A 154 -7.46 2.95 1.76
CA ASN A 154 -8.79 2.92 2.39
C ASN A 154 -8.70 2.97 3.92
N ARG A 155 -7.75 2.23 4.50
CA ARG A 155 -7.55 2.17 5.95
C ARG A 155 -7.02 3.51 6.48
N ALA A 156 -6.17 4.19 5.72
CA ALA A 156 -5.59 5.48 6.12
C ALA A 156 -6.59 6.64 6.01
N THR A 157 -7.44 6.66 4.98
CA THR A 157 -8.37 7.78 4.72
C THR A 157 -9.79 7.55 5.23
N GLY A 158 -10.10 6.35 5.72
CA GLY A 158 -11.45 5.98 6.17
C GLY A 158 -12.46 5.77 5.03
N GLY A 159 -11.99 5.72 3.78
CA GLY A 159 -12.84 5.58 2.61
C GLY A 159 -12.24 6.14 1.34
N TYR A 160 -12.87 5.81 0.21
CA TYR A 160 -12.49 6.28 -1.11
C TYR A 160 -13.62 7.10 -1.76
N SER A 161 -13.25 8.12 -2.53
CA SER A 161 -14.20 8.79 -3.42
C SER A 161 -14.75 7.80 -4.46
N ALA A 162 -15.94 8.09 -4.97
CA ALA A 162 -16.55 7.29 -6.03
C ALA A 162 -15.64 7.22 -7.27
N ALA A 163 -15.01 8.33 -7.65
CA ALA A 163 -14.07 8.40 -8.76
C ALA A 163 -12.86 7.48 -8.56
N MET A 164 -12.23 7.50 -7.38
CA MET A 164 -11.12 6.59 -7.07
C MET A 164 -11.55 5.12 -7.09
N THR A 165 -12.76 4.82 -6.59
CA THR A 165 -13.29 3.45 -6.56
C THR A 165 -13.54 2.92 -7.97
N ILE A 166 -14.12 3.74 -8.84
CA ILE A 166 -14.34 3.42 -10.24
C ILE A 166 -12.99 3.28 -10.97
N GLY A 167 -12.06 4.20 -10.74
CA GLY A 167 -10.71 4.16 -11.29
C GLY A 167 -9.98 2.88 -10.91
N HIS A 168 -9.91 2.54 -9.63
CA HIS A 168 -9.30 1.31 -9.16
C HIS A 168 -9.98 0.06 -9.75
N SER A 169 -11.31 0.00 -9.74
CA SER A 169 -12.05 -1.14 -10.30
C SER A 169 -11.82 -1.29 -11.80
N GLY A 170 -11.76 -0.18 -12.53
CA GLY A 170 -11.41 -0.14 -13.96
C GLY A 170 -9.99 -0.61 -14.22
N LEU A 171 -9.03 -0.18 -13.39
CA LEU A 171 -7.64 -0.62 -13.45
C LEU A 171 -7.56 -2.13 -13.24
N MET A 172 -8.18 -2.64 -12.18
CA MET A 172 -8.25 -4.07 -11.92
C MET A 172 -8.85 -4.79 -13.13
N ALA A 173 -10.02 -4.40 -13.63
CA ALA A 173 -10.60 -5.03 -14.82
C ALA A 173 -9.66 -5.05 -16.05
N GLN A 174 -8.83 -4.02 -16.25
CA GLN A 174 -7.85 -3.98 -17.35
C GLN A 174 -6.64 -4.88 -17.12
N LEU A 175 -6.12 -4.94 -15.88
CA LEU A 175 -5.04 -5.86 -15.48
C LEU A 175 -5.46 -7.34 -15.63
N ILE A 176 -6.75 -7.60 -15.53
CA ILE A 176 -7.34 -8.96 -15.57
C ILE A 176 -7.56 -9.42 -17.00
N LYS A 177 -8.11 -8.54 -17.86
CA LYS A 177 -8.37 -8.86 -19.27
C LYS A 177 -7.11 -9.22 -20.06
N THR A 178 -5.94 -8.88 -19.54
CA THR A 178 -4.65 -9.24 -20.13
C THR A 178 -4.19 -10.66 -19.80
N GLU A 179 -4.84 -11.38 -18.87
CA GLU A 179 -4.63 -12.82 -18.59
C GLU A 179 -5.32 -13.75 -19.61
N GLY A 180 -6.33 -13.24 -20.33
CA GLY A 180 -7.16 -14.03 -21.25
C GLY A 180 -6.69 -14.03 -22.71
N LYS A 181 -5.47 -13.58 -23.00
CA LYS A 181 -4.86 -13.56 -24.34
C LYS A 181 -3.57 -14.36 -24.35
#